data_AF-A0A914C975-F1
#
_entry.id   AF-A0A914C975-F1
#
_cell.length_a   1.000
_cell.length_b   1.000
_cell.length_c   1.000
_cell.angle_alpha   90.00
_cell.angle_beta   90.00
_cell.angle_gamma   90.00
#
_symmetry.space_group_name_H-M   'P 1'
#
loop_
_entity.id
_entity.type
_entity.pdbx_description
1 polymer ?
#
loop_
_entity_poly.entity_id
_entity_poly.type
_entity_poly.pdbx_seq_one_letter_code
_entity_poly.pdbx_strand_id
1 'polypeptide(L)'
;MPLNKHEASVEDVQWSATEEDVGVYSVDRSNRLWDTRARPADACVHTVANAHDKDVNVLSWNKFDPLLVIGSDDAVLKVWSLKTIQYNEPVARFKHHKGPITSVEWNLSYSSCIRKIPKTFY
;
A
#
# COMPACT_ATOMS: atom_id res chain seq x y z
N MET A 1 22.19 6.06 10.77
CA MET A 1 21.42 6.01 12.03
C MET A 1 20.22 5.09 11.79
N PRO A 2 19.90 4.14 12.68
CA PRO A 2 18.80 3.22 12.45
C PRO A 2 17.46 3.92 12.76
N LEU A 3 16.49 3.84 11.83
CA LEU A 3 15.13 4.38 12.00
C LEU A 3 14.32 3.47 12.96
N ASN A 4 14.57 3.63 14.26
CA ASN A 4 13.87 2.90 15.32
C ASN A 4 12.53 3.58 15.68
N LYS A 5 11.56 3.58 14.75
CA LYS A 5 10.22 4.15 15.02
C LYS A 5 9.08 3.26 14.51
N HIS A 6 9.21 1.96 14.68
CA HIS A 6 8.16 0.99 14.34
C HIS A 6 7.78 0.19 15.59
N GLU A 7 6.52 0.29 16.01
CA GLU A 7 5.95 -0.46 17.14
C GLU A 7 5.26 -1.77 16.69
N ALA A 8 5.15 -2.00 15.39
CA ALA A 8 4.52 -3.17 14.77
C ALA A 8 5.32 -3.64 13.53
N SER A 9 5.03 -4.88 13.09
CA SER A 9 5.66 -5.49 11.92
C SER A 9 5.35 -4.71 10.64
N VAL A 10 6.36 -4.54 9.79
CA VAL A 10 6.21 -4.01 8.43
C VAL A 10 5.81 -5.19 7.55
N GLU A 11 4.56 -5.22 7.12
CA GLU A 11 4.01 -6.37 6.40
C GLU A 11 4.38 -6.37 4.91
N ASP A 12 4.54 -5.19 4.30
CA ASP A 12 4.96 -5.06 2.89
C ASP A 12 5.54 -3.66 2.59
N VAL A 13 6.44 -3.59 1.61
CA VAL A 13 7.08 -2.36 1.11
C VAL A 13 7.25 -2.42 -0.40
N GLN A 14 6.84 -1.35 -1.09
CA GLN A 14 6.97 -1.25 -2.54
C GLN A 14 7.43 0.11 -2.99
N TRP A 15 8.34 0.11 -3.97
CA TRP A 15 8.75 1.31 -4.70
C TRP A 15 7.73 1.65 -5.78
N SER A 16 7.55 2.94 -6.00
CA SER A 16 6.75 3.44 -7.10
C SER A 16 7.37 3.03 -8.42
N ALA A 17 6.56 2.45 -9.30
CA ALA A 17 6.96 2.17 -10.68
C ALA A 17 6.91 3.42 -11.58
N THR A 18 6.29 4.51 -11.10
CA THR A 18 5.98 5.71 -11.89
C THR A 18 6.69 6.97 -11.40
N GLU A 19 7.08 7.01 -10.13
CA GLU A 19 7.74 8.13 -9.47
C GLU A 19 9.07 7.64 -8.91
N GLU A 20 10.17 7.98 -9.57
CA GLU A 20 11.51 7.65 -9.09
C GLU A 20 11.72 8.23 -7.69
N ASP A 21 12.39 7.49 -6.80
CA ASP A 21 12.65 7.83 -5.40
C ASP A 21 11.44 7.86 -4.44
N VAL A 22 10.26 7.42 -4.88
CA VAL A 22 9.08 7.32 -4.02
C VAL A 22 8.78 5.87 -3.67
N GLY A 23 8.58 5.58 -2.39
CA GLY A 23 8.16 4.27 -1.89
C GLY A 23 6.95 4.38 -0.97
N VAL A 24 6.16 3.31 -0.90
CA VAL A 24 5.09 3.15 0.09
C VAL A 24 5.34 1.90 0.88
N TYR A 25 5.19 2.02 2.19
CA TYR A 25 5.20 0.87 3.09
C TYR A 25 3.98 0.96 3.99
N SER A 26 3.53 -0.21 4.43
CA SER A 26 2.46 -0.31 5.40
C SER A 26 3.00 -0.82 6.71
N VAL A 27 2.56 -0.18 7.78
CA VAL A 27 2.78 -0.63 9.16
C VAL A 27 1.42 -0.64 9.80
N ASP A 28 1.12 -1.65 10.61
CA ASP A 28 -0.16 -1.74 11.32
C ASP A 28 -1.38 -1.56 10.39
N ARG A 29 -2.20 -0.56 10.68
CA ARG A 29 -3.42 -0.16 9.96
C ARG A 29 -3.19 1.11 9.14
N SER A 30 -1.94 1.55 8.96
CA SER A 30 -1.58 2.82 8.35
C SER A 30 -0.71 2.64 7.10
N ASN A 31 -0.90 3.56 6.15
CA ASN A 31 -0.10 3.61 4.94
C ASN A 31 0.84 4.81 5.02
N ARG A 32 2.13 4.60 4.74
CA ARG A 32 3.13 5.66 4.79
C ARG A 32 3.81 5.82 3.45
N LEU A 33 3.84 7.05 2.97
CA LEU A 33 4.52 7.46 1.75
C LEU A 33 5.89 8.03 2.11
N TRP A 34 6.92 7.49 1.46
CA TRP A 34 8.31 7.87 1.66
C TRP A 34 8.86 8.44 0.34
N ASP A 35 9.53 9.59 0.42
CA ASP A 35 10.32 10.18 -0.66
C ASP A 35 11.80 10.25 -0.24
N THR A 36 12.70 9.56 -0.96
CA THR A 36 14.14 9.52 -0.63
C THR A 36 14.92 10.75 -1.07
N ARG A 37 14.29 11.67 -1.83
CA ARG A 37 14.90 12.97 -2.18
C ARG A 37 14.87 13.93 -1.01
N ALA A 38 13.94 13.71 -0.07
CA ALA A 38 13.87 14.48 1.16
C ALA A 38 14.95 14.05 2.17
N ARG A 39 15.29 14.95 3.10
CA ARG A 39 16.22 14.62 4.19
C ARG A 39 15.66 13.46 5.00
N PRO A 40 16.49 12.55 5.55
CA PRO A 40 16.01 11.35 6.26
C PRO A 40 14.97 11.60 7.36
N ALA A 41 15.04 12.76 8.04
CA ALA A 41 14.08 13.15 9.07
C ALA A 41 12.70 13.55 8.51
N ASP A 42 12.64 14.02 7.26
CA ASP A 42 11.46 14.55 6.57
C ASP A 42 10.96 13.59 5.49
N ALA A 43 11.58 12.42 5.37
CA ALA A 43 11.42 11.57 4.21
C ALA A 43 10.09 10.81 4.22
N CYS A 44 9.44 10.63 5.38
CA CYS A 44 8.04 10.24 5.45
C CYS A 44 7.13 11.44 5.11
N VAL A 45 6.82 11.61 3.83
CA VAL A 45 6.09 12.78 3.31
C VAL A 45 4.59 12.72 3.52
N HIS A 46 4.00 11.54 3.70
CA HIS A 46 2.57 11.40 4.00
C HIS A 46 2.27 10.17 4.86
N THR A 47 1.27 10.26 5.73
CA THR A 47 0.78 9.12 6.52
C THR A 47 -0.74 9.13 6.55
N VAL A 48 -1.34 8.07 6.04
CA VAL A 48 -2.77 7.82 6.19
C VAL A 48 -2.97 6.96 7.42
N ALA A 49 -3.28 7.60 8.55
CA ALA A 49 -3.60 6.90 9.79
C ALA A 49 -4.97 6.22 9.69
N ASN A 50 -5.11 5.02 10.27
CA ASN A 50 -6.35 4.23 10.22
C ASN A 50 -6.85 4.03 8.78
N ALA A 51 -5.92 3.77 7.85
CA ALA A 51 -6.24 3.49 6.47
C ALA A 51 -7.09 2.22 6.33
N HIS A 52 -7.01 1.29 7.28
CA HIS A 52 -7.86 0.10 7.38
C HIS A 52 -8.37 -0.11 8.82
N ASP A 53 -9.45 -0.89 8.97
CA ASP A 53 -10.02 -1.18 10.31
C ASP A 53 -9.17 -2.21 11.08
N LYS A 54 -8.39 -3.00 10.35
CA LYS A 54 -7.45 -4.02 10.83
C LYS A 54 -6.12 -3.93 10.10
N ASP A 55 -5.19 -4.80 10.47
CA ASP A 55 -3.83 -4.79 9.94
C ASP A 55 -3.80 -4.96 8.42
N VAL A 56 -2.93 -4.21 7.79
CA VAL A 56 -2.66 -4.29 6.36
C VAL A 56 -1.67 -5.41 6.14
N ASN A 57 -1.98 -6.30 5.20
CA ASN A 57 -1.17 -7.50 4.95
C ASN A 57 -0.38 -7.40 3.65
N VAL A 58 -0.92 -6.69 2.65
CA VAL A 58 -0.39 -6.74 1.28
C VAL A 58 -0.57 -5.41 0.55
N LEU A 59 0.43 -5.08 -0.26
CA LEU A 59 0.48 -3.91 -1.12
C LEU A 59 0.69 -4.36 -2.57
N SER A 60 0.19 -3.61 -3.54
CA SER A 60 0.62 -3.75 -4.93
C SER A 60 0.50 -2.43 -5.68
N TRP A 61 1.57 -2.04 -6.36
CA TRP A 61 1.64 -0.82 -7.15
C TRP A 61 1.22 -1.04 -8.61
N ASN A 62 0.47 -0.11 -9.18
CA ASN A 62 0.14 -0.07 -10.60
C ASN A 62 1.34 0.45 -11.43
N LYS A 63 1.77 -0.30 -12.44
CA LYS A 63 2.96 0.07 -13.23
C LYS A 63 2.81 1.30 -14.13
N PHE A 64 1.58 1.70 -14.43
CA PHE A 64 1.28 2.72 -15.45
C PHE A 64 0.71 4.00 -14.83
N ASP A 65 -0.08 3.85 -13.78
CA ASP A 65 -0.73 4.94 -13.07
C ASP A 65 -0.21 5.03 -11.63
N PRO A 66 -0.22 6.22 -10.99
CA PRO A 66 0.17 6.37 -9.60
C PRO A 66 -0.93 5.88 -8.65
N LEU A 67 -1.27 4.60 -8.79
CA LEU A 67 -2.29 3.87 -8.05
C LEU A 67 -1.65 2.74 -7.25
N LEU A 68 -2.17 2.53 -6.06
CA LEU A 68 -1.75 1.50 -5.13
C LEU A 68 -2.98 0.75 -4.66
N VAL A 69 -2.94 -0.58 -4.68
CA VAL A 69 -3.98 -1.41 -4.04
C VAL A 69 -3.44 -2.01 -2.76
N ILE A 70 -4.27 -2.01 -1.73
CA ILE A 70 -3.90 -2.43 -0.38
C ILE A 70 -4.96 -3.39 0.13
N GLY A 71 -4.53 -4.50 0.72
CA GLY A 71 -5.40 -5.51 1.31
C GLY A 71 -5.12 -5.71 2.80
N SER A 72 -6.20 -5.91 3.57
CA SER A 72 -6.15 -6.03 5.03
C SER A 72 -6.92 -7.25 5.55
N ASP A 73 -6.68 -7.58 6.81
CA ASP A 73 -7.47 -8.50 7.63
C ASP A 73 -8.94 -8.10 7.80
N ASP A 74 -9.30 -6.85 7.48
CA ASP A 74 -10.68 -6.37 7.46
C ASP A 74 -11.51 -6.93 6.28
N ALA A 75 -10.88 -7.76 5.43
CA ALA A 75 -11.43 -8.35 4.21
C ALA A 75 -11.78 -7.32 3.12
N VAL A 76 -11.19 -6.12 3.19
CA VAL A 76 -11.38 -5.02 2.25
C VAL A 76 -10.11 -4.77 1.46
N LEU A 77 -10.28 -4.53 0.16
CA LEU A 77 -9.26 -3.93 -0.69
C LEU A 77 -9.54 -2.44 -0.83
N LYS A 78 -8.55 -1.57 -0.62
CA LYS A 78 -8.64 -0.14 -0.90
C LYS A 78 -7.64 0.24 -1.99
N VAL A 79 -8.07 1.08 -2.92
CA VAL A 79 -7.20 1.66 -3.95
C VAL A 79 -6.94 3.11 -3.61
N TRP A 80 -5.68 3.51 -3.66
CA TRP A 80 -5.19 4.84 -3.33
C TRP A 80 -4.55 5.44 -4.57
N SER A 81 -4.79 6.72 -4.82
CA SER A 81 -4.05 7.48 -5.82
C SER A 81 -3.11 8.44 -5.12
N LEU A 82 -1.84 8.48 -5.53
CA LEU A 82 -0.90 9.46 -5.00
C LEU A 82 -1.32 10.91 -5.30
N LYS A 83 -2.10 11.12 -6.37
CA LYS A 83 -2.61 12.46 -6.74
C LYS A 83 -3.61 13.02 -5.73
N THR A 84 -4.26 12.13 -4.97
CA THR A 84 -5.34 12.47 -4.04
C THR A 84 -5.08 11.95 -2.62
N ILE A 85 -3.89 11.39 -2.36
CA ILE A 85 -3.57 10.75 -1.08
C ILE A 85 -3.61 11.73 0.09
N GLN A 86 -3.35 13.01 -0.18
CA GLN A 86 -3.44 14.11 0.78
C GLN A 86 -4.85 14.29 1.38
N TYR A 87 -5.88 13.80 0.71
CA TYR A 87 -7.26 13.85 1.22
C TYR A 87 -7.59 12.70 2.17
N ASN A 88 -6.66 11.75 2.37
CA ASN A 88 -6.83 10.57 3.24
C ASN A 88 -8.02 9.68 2.88
N GLU A 89 -8.52 9.77 1.64
CA GLU A 89 -9.63 8.98 1.14
C GLU A 89 -9.17 8.06 0.00
N PRO A 90 -9.56 6.77 0.02
CA PRO A 90 -9.28 5.87 -1.08
C PRO A 90 -10.15 6.22 -2.30
N VAL A 91 -9.60 6.07 -3.50
CA VAL A 91 -10.34 6.27 -4.75
C VAL A 91 -11.28 5.12 -5.06
N ALA A 92 -11.06 3.94 -4.47
CA ALA A 92 -11.98 2.81 -4.54
C ALA A 92 -11.90 1.93 -3.29
N ARG A 93 -13.02 1.25 -2.98
CA ARG A 93 -13.13 0.30 -1.86
C ARG A 93 -13.90 -0.93 -2.31
N PHE A 94 -13.30 -2.10 -2.15
CA PHE A 94 -13.91 -3.39 -2.53
C PHE A 94 -14.05 -4.30 -1.30
N LYS A 95 -15.30 -4.57 -0.91
CA LYS A 95 -15.66 -5.47 0.20
C LYS A 95 -16.45 -6.67 -0.32
N HIS A 96 -15.76 -7.57 -1.02
CA HIS A 96 -16.33 -8.83 -1.52
C HIS A 96 -15.82 -10.06 -0.77
N HIS A 97 -14.61 -9.97 -0.20
CA HIS A 97 -14.03 -11.07 0.56
C HIS A 97 -14.64 -11.15 1.95
N LYS A 98 -14.70 -12.37 2.50
CA LYS A 98 -15.22 -12.67 3.85
C LYS A 98 -14.13 -12.96 4.88
N GLY A 99 -12.88 -12.93 4.46
CA GLY A 99 -11.71 -13.18 5.30
C GLY A 99 -10.50 -12.38 4.80
N PRO A 100 -9.37 -12.49 5.52
CA PRO A 100 -8.16 -11.73 5.24
C PRO A 100 -7.73 -11.73 3.78
N ILE A 101 -7.30 -10.56 3.31
CA ILE A 101 -6.59 -10.45 2.04
C ILE A 101 -5.14 -10.82 2.28
N THR A 102 -4.66 -11.87 1.60
CA THR A 102 -3.30 -12.43 1.80
C THR A 102 -2.38 -12.28 0.60
N SER A 103 -2.90 -11.81 -0.53
CA SER A 103 -2.17 -11.52 -1.76
C SER A 103 -3.02 -10.63 -2.67
N VAL A 104 -2.37 -9.66 -3.31
CA VAL A 104 -2.95 -8.82 -4.35
C VAL A 104 -1.85 -8.46 -5.35
N GLU A 105 -2.18 -8.43 -6.64
CA GLU A 105 -1.26 -7.97 -7.67
C GLU A 105 -2.02 -7.14 -8.71
N TRP A 106 -1.50 -5.97 -9.05
CA TRP A 106 -1.91 -5.27 -10.28
C TRP A 106 -1.43 -6.04 -11.49
N ASN A 107 -2.31 -6.19 -12.48
CA ASN A 107 -1.93 -6.81 -13.73
C ASN A 107 -0.83 -6.01 -14.42
N LEU A 108 0.22 -6.72 -14.84
CA LEU A 108 1.44 -6.15 -15.42
C LEU A 108 1.26 -5.67 -16.87
N SER A 109 0.14 -6.01 -17.52
CA SER A 109 -0.13 -5.77 -18.94
C SER A 109 -1.27 -4.78 -19.20
N TYR A 110 -2.19 -4.57 -18.25
CA TYR A 110 -3.33 -3.66 -18.41
C TYR A 110 -3.57 -2.87 -17.12
N SER A 111 -3.69 -1.54 -17.24
CA SER A 111 -3.80 -0.61 -16.11
C SER A 111 -5.07 -0.75 -15.25
N SER A 112 -6.04 -1.58 -15.65
CA SER A 112 -7.37 -1.62 -15.03
C SER A 112 -7.77 -2.94 -14.36
N CYS A 113 -6.90 -3.95 -14.27
CA CYS A 113 -7.27 -5.22 -13.65
C CYS A 113 -6.36 -5.65 -12.49
N ILE A 114 -6.98 -6.12 -11.40
CA ILE A 114 -6.32 -6.65 -10.20
C ILE A 114 -6.54 -8.16 -10.18
N ARG A 115 -5.48 -8.95 -9.96
CA ARG A 115 -5.56 -10.42 -9.90
C ARG A 115 -5.23 -10.90 -8.48
N LYS A 116 -5.95 -11.94 -8.04
CA LYS A 116 -5.63 -12.68 -6.81
C LYS A 116 -4.70 -13.85 -7.17
N ILE A 117 -3.52 -13.91 -6.57
CA ILE A 117 -2.62 -15.06 -6.71
C ILE A 117 -2.84 -15.99 -5.52
N PRO A 118 -3.17 -17.28 -5.72
CA PRO A 118 -3.12 -18.27 -4.64
C PRO A 118 -1.65 -18.44 -4.22
N LYS A 119 -1.32 -18.28 -2.93
CA LYS A 119 -0.01 -18.70 -2.42
C LYS A 119 0.06 -20.22 -2.46
N THR A 120 0.78 -20.78 -3.43
CA THR A 120 1.21 -22.18 -3.38
C THR A 120 2.40 -22.23 -2.41
N PHE A 121 2.23 -22.88 -1.26
CA PHE A 121 3.35 -23.21 -0.38
C PHE A 121 4.17 -24.32 -1.05
N TYR A 122 5.49 -24.13 -1.15
CA TYR A 122 6.46 -25.20 -1.40
C TYR A 122 6.95 -25.76 -0.07
#